data_AF-F2PNI1-F1
#
_entry.id   AF-F2PNI1-F1
#
_cell.length_a   1.000
_cell.length_b   1.000
_cell.length_c   1.000
_cell.angle_alpha   90.00
_cell.angle_beta   90.00
_cell.angle_gamma   90.00
#
_symmetry.space_group_name_H-M   'P 1'
#
loop_
_entity.id
_entity.type
_entity.pdbx_description
1 polymer ?
#
loop_
_entity_poly.entity_id
_entity_poly.type
_entity_poly.pdbx_seq_one_letter_code
_entity_poly.pdbx_strand_id
1 'polypeptide(L)'
;MTSFQVYFIPDGKSTPSQIVKTHIMLYQTPKSHTFRGCDCLFVASHTPPNTPGALLIHDDPPRDEEKNILEDFLMAAADAANSKNINAWLAYKRIAEQNEANELTSKIDHLRYLQQKALQIFYKSRQQRLLEVEDKINELYDLLDGELKEGELKEGELKEGELKEGELKEGELKEGELKEGVSKEAMKAAWELHTSLVSMWEEGETKLQGYEFLRQRVNFIQERVTGYRGRIYSVIFLLSKVKETRGKGDHILLAVYKQLLLARDYIHSLYQSIERATQRLEQPLQQNHKLQICRPDIYQLYCLCASLFLHYVESPVLEDRQR
;
A
#
# COMPACT_ATOMS: atom_id res chain seq x y z
N MET A 1 -18.39 -12.73 29.75
CA MET A 1 -17.34 -12.28 28.80
C MET A 1 -17.71 -10.87 28.38
N THR A 2 -16.82 -9.89 28.60
CA THR A 2 -17.07 -8.48 28.30
C THR A 2 -17.36 -8.29 26.82
N SER A 3 -18.51 -7.73 26.47
CA SER A 3 -18.85 -7.44 25.07
C SER A 3 -17.90 -6.37 24.51
N PHE A 4 -17.61 -6.38 23.21
CA PHE A 4 -16.86 -5.30 22.56
C PHE A 4 -17.52 -3.94 22.85
N GLN A 5 -16.70 -2.93 23.09
CA GLN A 5 -17.09 -1.55 23.32
C GLN A 5 -16.38 -0.65 22.31
N VAL A 6 -17.03 0.46 21.94
CA VAL A 6 -16.47 1.45 21.02
C VAL A 6 -15.96 2.64 21.82
N TYR A 7 -14.72 3.01 21.57
CA TYR A 7 -14.05 4.14 22.20
C TYR A 7 -13.75 5.21 21.16
N PHE A 8 -13.96 6.47 21.53
CA PHE A 8 -13.60 7.66 20.77
C PHE A 8 -12.37 8.31 21.41
N ILE A 9 -11.35 8.61 20.62
CA ILE A 9 -10.12 9.26 21.06
C ILE A 9 -9.94 10.53 20.20
N PRO A 10 -10.25 11.73 20.72
CA PRO A 10 -10.01 12.97 19.99
C PRO A 10 -8.51 13.26 19.95
N ASP A 11 -8.02 13.81 18.84
CA ASP A 11 -6.62 14.26 18.78
C ASP A 11 -6.39 15.50 19.63
N GLY A 12 -7.38 16.39 19.73
CA GLY A 12 -7.25 17.65 20.47
C GLY A 12 -6.09 18.51 19.95
N LYS A 13 -5.22 18.98 20.86
CA LYS A 13 -3.97 19.71 20.51
C LYS A 13 -2.75 18.79 20.42
N SER A 14 -2.94 17.50 20.15
CA SER A 14 -1.84 16.54 20.12
C SER A 14 -0.87 16.84 18.99
N THR A 15 0.44 16.76 19.28
CA THR A 15 1.46 16.87 18.24
C THR A 15 1.46 15.62 17.36
N PRO A 16 1.96 15.70 16.11
CA PRO A 16 2.07 14.52 15.23
C PRO A 16 2.79 13.33 15.89
N SER A 17 3.82 13.59 16.69
CA SER A 17 4.55 12.56 17.45
C SER A 17 3.66 11.84 18.48
N GLN A 18 2.77 12.59 19.17
CA GLN A 18 1.83 12.01 20.13
C GLN A 18 0.79 11.14 19.44
N ILE A 19 0.28 11.58 18.28
CA ILE A 19 -0.67 10.80 17.47
C ILE A 19 -0.04 9.48 17.01
N VAL A 20 1.22 9.52 16.54
CA VAL A 20 1.97 8.32 16.15
C VAL A 20 2.14 7.36 17.32
N LYS A 21 2.53 7.88 18.49
CA LYS A 21 2.70 7.07 19.70
C LYS A 21 1.40 6.37 20.10
N THR A 22 0.27 7.08 20.03
CA THR A 22 -1.07 6.53 20.26
C THR A 22 -1.39 5.41 19.26
N HIS A 23 -1.13 5.60 17.97
CA HIS A 23 -1.34 4.55 16.96
C HIS A 23 -0.54 3.28 17.26
N ILE A 24 0.74 3.43 17.66
CA ILE A 24 1.61 2.30 18.01
C ILE A 24 1.05 1.53 19.22
N MET A 25 0.56 2.23 20.25
CA MET A 25 -0.04 1.57 21.42
C MET A 25 -1.33 0.82 21.06
N LEU A 26 -2.17 1.40 20.20
CA LEU A 26 -3.42 0.78 19.77
C LEU A 26 -3.17 -0.49 18.93
N TYR A 27 -2.10 -0.53 18.14
CA TYR A 27 -1.66 -1.72 17.40
C TYR A 27 -1.37 -2.91 18.31
N GLN A 28 -0.81 -2.65 19.49
CA GLN A 28 -0.50 -3.71 20.45
C GLN A 28 -1.74 -4.28 21.14
N THR A 29 -2.92 -3.70 20.94
CA THR A 29 -4.18 -4.19 21.51
C THR A 29 -4.71 -5.34 20.66
N PRO A 30 -4.63 -6.60 21.12
CA PRO A 30 -4.97 -7.75 20.29
C PRO A 30 -6.47 -7.74 19.94
N LYS A 31 -6.80 -8.04 18.68
CA LYS A 31 -8.18 -8.19 18.19
C LYS A 31 -9.05 -6.93 18.30
N SER A 32 -8.47 -5.73 18.35
CA SER A 32 -9.22 -4.48 18.21
C SER A 32 -9.56 -4.16 16.74
N HIS A 33 -10.58 -3.33 16.53
CA HIS A 33 -10.81 -2.64 15.27
C HIS A 33 -10.51 -1.16 15.52
N THR A 34 -9.55 -0.62 14.77
CA THR A 34 -9.22 0.82 14.81
C THR A 34 -9.57 1.43 13.47
N PHE A 35 -10.13 2.65 13.52
CA PHE A 35 -10.44 3.49 12.38
C PHE A 35 -10.02 4.93 12.67
N ARG A 36 -9.34 5.56 11.72
CA ARG A 36 -8.91 6.96 11.80
C ARG A 36 -9.91 7.85 11.05
N GLY A 37 -10.52 8.80 11.75
CA GLY A 37 -11.27 9.91 11.14
C GLY A 37 -10.38 11.14 10.96
N CYS A 38 -10.97 12.27 10.58
CA CYS A 38 -10.25 13.51 10.29
C CYS A 38 -9.41 13.98 11.50
N ASP A 39 -10.07 14.12 12.67
CA ASP A 39 -9.46 14.64 13.91
C ASP A 39 -9.66 13.70 15.12
N CYS A 40 -9.90 12.42 14.84
CA CYS A 40 -10.20 11.44 15.86
C CYS A 40 -9.84 10.00 15.49
N LEU A 41 -9.83 9.14 16.50
CA LEU A 41 -9.71 7.69 16.37
C LEU A 41 -10.91 7.02 17.00
N PHE A 42 -11.47 6.04 16.29
CA PHE A 42 -12.43 5.11 16.83
C PHE A 42 -11.77 3.75 17.05
N VAL A 43 -11.99 3.17 18.22
CA VAL A 43 -11.42 1.87 18.60
C VAL A 43 -12.53 0.98 19.16
N ALA A 44 -12.85 -0.09 18.47
CA ALA A 44 -13.70 -1.17 18.96
C ALA A 44 -12.84 -2.27 19.58
N SER A 45 -13.01 -2.55 20.88
CA SER A 45 -12.20 -3.55 21.59
C SER A 45 -12.90 -4.14 22.83
N HIS A 46 -12.39 -5.26 23.33
CA HIS A 46 -12.87 -5.89 24.57
C HIS A 46 -12.36 -5.21 25.85
N THR A 47 -11.23 -4.52 25.75
CA THR A 47 -10.52 -3.89 26.87
C THR A 47 -10.32 -2.42 26.53
N PRO A 48 -10.55 -1.50 27.47
CA PRO A 48 -10.30 -0.08 27.22
C PRO A 48 -8.89 0.15 26.68
N PRO A 49 -8.73 0.93 25.61
CA PRO A 49 -7.41 1.25 25.09
C PRO A 49 -6.61 2.02 26.14
N ASN A 50 -5.33 1.66 26.31
CA ASN A 50 -4.43 2.31 27.26
C ASN A 50 -3.91 3.64 26.72
N THR A 51 -4.84 4.53 26.39
CA THR A 51 -4.56 5.81 25.74
C THR A 51 -5.23 6.93 26.56
N PRO A 52 -4.49 7.96 26.98
CA PRO A 52 -5.08 9.12 27.64
C PRO A 52 -6.15 9.78 26.75
N GLY A 53 -7.32 10.08 27.31
CA GLY A 53 -8.41 10.73 26.57
C GLY A 53 -9.35 9.81 25.80
N ALA A 54 -9.23 8.49 25.95
CA ALA A 54 -10.21 7.55 25.39
C ALA A 54 -11.57 7.66 26.11
N LEU A 55 -12.59 8.02 25.37
CA LEU A 55 -13.97 8.17 25.83
C LEU A 55 -14.79 6.96 25.37
N LEU A 56 -15.50 6.32 26.29
CA LEU A 56 -16.40 5.21 25.97
C LEU A 56 -17.68 5.75 25.35
N ILE A 57 -18.05 5.24 24.17
CA ILE A 57 -19.33 5.51 23.53
C ILE A 57 -20.33 4.51 24.09
N HIS A 58 -21.25 5.01 24.92
CA HIS A 58 -22.24 4.19 25.61
C HIS A 58 -23.45 3.90 24.72
N ASP A 59 -24.30 4.92 24.53
CA ASP A 59 -25.59 4.77 23.87
C ASP A 59 -25.69 5.68 22.65
N ASP A 60 -25.20 6.92 22.73
CA ASP A 60 -25.33 7.91 21.65
C ASP A 60 -24.04 8.04 20.81
N PRO A 61 -24.14 8.05 19.47
CA PRO A 61 -23.00 8.39 18.63
C PRO A 61 -22.59 9.85 18.91
N PRO A 62 -21.29 10.17 18.86
CA PRO A 62 -20.82 11.53 19.09
C PRO A 62 -21.38 12.49 18.04
N ARG A 63 -22.20 13.46 18.49
CA ARG A 63 -22.78 14.53 17.68
C ARG A 63 -22.11 15.84 18.10
N ASP A 64 -21.09 16.26 17.36
CA ASP A 64 -20.47 17.59 17.48
C ASP A 64 -20.63 18.29 16.13
N GLU A 65 -21.44 19.35 16.10
CA GLU A 65 -21.82 20.07 14.88
C GLU A 65 -20.63 20.75 14.19
N GLU A 66 -19.55 21.02 14.94
CA GLU A 66 -18.37 21.70 14.41
C GLU A 66 -17.35 20.75 13.73
N LYS A 67 -17.44 19.42 13.96
CA LYS A 67 -16.34 18.49 13.68
C LYS A 67 -16.67 17.25 12.84
N ASN A 68 -17.86 17.17 12.23
CA ASN A 68 -18.30 16.01 11.42
C ASN A 68 -18.08 14.63 12.09
N ILE A 69 -18.06 14.57 13.43
CA ILE A 69 -17.66 13.36 14.18
C ILE A 69 -18.66 12.22 13.96
N LEU A 70 -19.94 12.56 13.74
CA LEU A 70 -20.97 11.59 13.41
C LEU A 70 -20.68 10.91 12.07
N GLU A 71 -20.19 11.64 11.07
CA GLU A 71 -19.81 11.06 9.78
C GLU A 71 -18.62 10.10 9.95
N ASP A 72 -17.59 10.51 10.70
CA ASP A 72 -16.44 9.65 11.00
C ASP A 72 -16.86 8.38 11.76
N PHE A 73 -17.81 8.48 12.69
CA PHE A 73 -18.38 7.32 13.39
C PHE A 73 -19.08 6.37 12.41
N LEU A 74 -19.93 6.90 11.52
CA LEU A 74 -20.65 6.10 10.52
C LEU A 74 -19.68 5.43 9.54
N MET A 75 -18.60 6.12 9.17
CA MET A 75 -17.53 5.59 8.34
C MET A 75 -16.74 4.48 9.05
N ALA A 76 -16.44 4.64 10.33
CA ALA A 76 -15.82 3.61 11.17
C ALA A 76 -16.71 2.36 11.30
N ALA A 77 -18.02 2.56 11.49
CA ALA A 77 -18.99 1.48 11.55
C ALA A 77 -19.10 0.72 10.23
N ALA A 78 -19.14 1.44 9.10
CA ALA A 78 -19.14 0.85 7.76
C ALA A 78 -17.83 0.08 7.47
N ASP A 79 -16.68 0.60 7.90
CA ASP A 79 -15.40 -0.12 7.81
C ASP A 79 -15.40 -1.38 8.67
N ALA A 80 -15.93 -1.31 9.90
CA ALA A 80 -16.06 -2.46 10.79
C ALA A 80 -16.95 -3.54 10.18
N ALA A 81 -18.07 -3.16 9.56
CA ALA A 81 -18.97 -4.06 8.83
C ALA A 81 -18.30 -4.71 7.62
N ASN A 82 -17.31 -4.04 7.01
CA ASN A 82 -16.47 -4.58 5.96
C ASN A 82 -15.28 -5.41 6.47
N SER A 83 -15.01 -5.41 7.78
CA SER A 83 -13.85 -6.08 8.38
C SER A 83 -14.13 -7.53 8.81
N LYS A 84 -13.07 -8.25 9.23
CA LYS A 84 -13.19 -9.59 9.84
C LYS A 84 -13.71 -9.55 11.29
N ASN A 85 -13.73 -8.37 11.92
CA ASN A 85 -14.04 -8.23 13.34
C ASN A 85 -15.55 -8.07 13.54
N ILE A 86 -16.27 -9.19 13.53
CA ILE A 86 -17.74 -9.20 13.69
C ILE A 86 -18.18 -8.55 15.00
N ASN A 87 -17.39 -8.71 16.06
CA ASN A 87 -17.71 -8.14 17.36
C ASN A 87 -17.58 -6.61 17.35
N ALA A 88 -16.64 -6.06 16.56
CA ALA A 88 -16.56 -4.62 16.33
C ALA A 88 -17.82 -4.13 15.61
N TRP A 89 -18.23 -4.78 14.52
CA TRP A 89 -19.46 -4.43 13.81
C TRP A 89 -20.68 -4.47 14.74
N LEU A 90 -20.85 -5.55 15.52
CA LEU A 90 -21.95 -5.68 16.47
C LEU A 90 -21.92 -4.57 17.54
N ALA A 91 -20.75 -4.09 17.95
CA ALA A 91 -20.65 -2.98 18.88
C ALA A 91 -21.14 -1.66 18.26
N TYR A 92 -20.71 -1.34 17.03
CA TYR A 92 -21.21 -0.16 16.31
C TYR A 92 -22.71 -0.25 16.00
N LYS A 93 -23.19 -1.44 15.57
CA LYS A 93 -24.58 -1.68 15.24
C LYS A 93 -25.50 -1.46 16.44
N ARG A 94 -25.10 -1.95 17.63
CA ARG A 94 -25.86 -1.73 18.87
C ARG A 94 -26.08 -0.23 19.16
N ILE A 95 -25.02 0.56 19.07
CA ILE A 95 -25.06 2.02 19.29
C ILE A 95 -26.00 2.69 18.25
N ALA A 96 -25.89 2.30 16.97
CA ALA A 96 -26.74 2.84 15.92
C ALA A 96 -28.23 2.46 16.07
N GLU A 97 -28.51 1.23 16.51
CA GLU A 97 -29.88 0.72 16.71
C GLU A 97 -30.62 1.42 17.86
N GLN A 98 -29.90 1.84 18.90
CA GLN A 98 -30.49 2.52 20.06
C GLN A 98 -30.95 3.94 19.75
N ASN A 99 -30.42 4.57 18.70
CA ASN A 99 -30.47 6.03 18.53
C ASN A 99 -31.38 6.57 17.42
N GLU A 100 -31.89 5.71 16.54
CA GLU A 100 -32.82 5.98 15.43
C GLU A 100 -32.77 4.73 14.54
N ALA A 101 -33.25 3.59 15.05
CA ALA A 101 -32.81 2.24 14.65
C ALA A 101 -32.70 1.94 13.14
N ASN A 102 -33.50 2.61 12.32
CA ASN A 102 -33.56 2.41 10.87
C ASN A 102 -32.79 3.45 10.06
N GLU A 103 -32.60 4.68 10.56
CA GLU A 103 -31.96 5.75 9.77
C GLU A 103 -30.43 5.60 9.79
N LEU A 104 -29.82 5.49 10.97
CA LEU A 104 -28.37 5.37 11.10
C LEU A 104 -27.86 4.05 10.50
N THR A 105 -28.57 2.95 10.72
CA THR A 105 -28.23 1.63 10.15
C THR A 105 -28.28 1.67 8.61
N SER A 106 -29.29 2.32 8.03
CA SER A 106 -29.38 2.52 6.58
C SER A 106 -28.23 3.38 6.03
N LYS A 107 -27.86 4.45 6.74
CA LYS A 107 -26.67 5.27 6.40
C LYS A 107 -25.39 4.44 6.43
N ILE A 108 -25.21 3.59 7.46
CA ILE A 108 -24.04 2.70 7.55
C ILE A 108 -24.01 1.71 6.39
N ASP A 109 -25.14 1.09 6.05
CA ASP A 109 -25.21 0.14 4.92
C ASP A 109 -24.94 0.84 3.58
N HIS A 110 -25.44 2.06 3.40
CA HIS A 110 -25.14 2.87 2.23
C HIS A 110 -23.65 3.20 2.12
N LEU A 111 -23.03 3.69 3.20
CA LEU A 111 -21.60 3.97 3.25
C LEU A 111 -20.78 2.70 3.02
N ARG A 112 -21.17 1.58 3.64
CA ARG A 112 -20.53 0.28 3.45
C ARG A 112 -20.51 -0.12 1.97
N TYR A 113 -21.62 0.07 1.25
CA TYR A 113 -21.71 -0.17 -0.18
C TYR A 113 -20.78 0.77 -0.98
N LEU A 114 -20.81 2.07 -0.69
CA LEU A 114 -19.91 3.04 -1.35
C LEU A 114 -18.44 2.70 -1.13
N GLN A 115 -18.06 2.33 0.10
CA GLN A 115 -16.70 1.93 0.44
C GLN A 115 -16.25 0.69 -0.36
N GLN A 116 -17.11 -0.33 -0.47
CA GLN A 116 -16.83 -1.52 -1.27
C GLN A 116 -16.69 -1.19 -2.75
N LYS A 117 -17.61 -0.39 -3.30
CA LYS A 117 -17.59 0.02 -4.71
C LYS A 117 -16.32 0.82 -5.04
N ALA A 118 -15.95 1.78 -4.20
CA ALA A 118 -14.75 2.58 -4.39
C ALA A 118 -13.49 1.69 -4.33
N LEU A 119 -13.46 0.72 -3.41
CA LEU A 119 -12.37 -0.25 -3.32
C LEU A 119 -12.26 -1.15 -4.56
N GLN A 120 -13.40 -1.64 -5.08
CA GLN A 120 -13.42 -2.43 -6.33
C GLN A 120 -12.90 -1.62 -7.51
N ILE A 121 -13.32 -0.36 -7.65
CA ILE A 121 -12.84 0.56 -8.70
C ILE A 121 -11.33 0.75 -8.57
N PHE A 122 -10.83 0.97 -7.35
CA PHE A 122 -9.40 1.12 -7.09
C PHE A 122 -8.63 -0.15 -7.49
N TYR A 123 -9.02 -1.31 -6.98
CA TYR A 123 -8.35 -2.58 -7.28
C TYR A 123 -8.34 -2.91 -8.77
N LYS A 124 -9.47 -2.80 -9.46
CA LYS A 124 -9.53 -3.05 -10.92
C LYS A 124 -8.57 -2.14 -11.68
N SER A 125 -8.54 -0.85 -11.31
CA SER A 125 -7.60 0.09 -11.91
C SER A 125 -6.14 -0.27 -11.62
N ARG A 126 -5.81 -0.75 -10.41
CA ARG A 126 -4.43 -1.15 -10.08
C ARG A 126 -4.02 -2.44 -10.78
N GLN A 127 -4.92 -3.40 -10.91
CA GLN A 127 -4.67 -4.65 -11.63
C GLN A 127 -4.29 -4.35 -13.09
N GLN A 128 -5.08 -3.53 -13.78
CA GLN A 128 -4.78 -3.12 -15.16
C GLN A 128 -3.40 -2.47 -15.28
N ARG A 129 -3.10 -1.53 -14.37
CA ARG A 129 -1.81 -0.82 -14.37
C ARG A 129 -0.62 -1.71 -14.03
N LEU A 130 -0.81 -2.74 -13.21
CA LEU A 130 0.24 -3.70 -12.87
C LEU A 130 0.59 -4.60 -14.06
N LEU A 131 -0.39 -5.01 -14.86
CA LEU A 131 -0.16 -5.75 -16.10
C LEU A 131 0.67 -4.92 -17.08
N GLU A 132 0.30 -3.66 -17.31
CA GLU A 132 1.08 -2.75 -18.18
C GLU A 132 2.53 -2.56 -17.73
N VAL A 133 2.76 -2.55 -16.42
CA VAL A 133 4.12 -2.45 -15.86
C VAL A 133 4.88 -3.77 -15.99
N GLU A 134 4.21 -4.90 -15.76
CA GLU A 134 4.80 -6.23 -15.95
C GLU A 134 5.26 -6.45 -17.40
N ASP A 135 4.44 -6.06 -18.37
CA ASP A 135 4.80 -6.09 -19.80
C ASP A 135 6.07 -5.27 -20.08
N LYS A 136 6.16 -4.05 -19.56
CA LYS A 136 7.35 -3.19 -19.69
C LYS A 136 8.59 -3.76 -18.99
N ILE A 137 8.42 -4.48 -17.88
CA ILE A 137 9.54 -5.17 -17.22
C ILE A 137 10.05 -6.29 -18.12
N ASN A 138 9.15 -7.07 -18.72
CA ASN A 138 9.50 -8.18 -19.61
C ASN A 138 10.18 -7.65 -20.89
N GLU A 139 9.66 -6.57 -21.49
CA GLU A 139 10.31 -5.90 -22.63
C GLU A 139 11.75 -5.47 -22.30
N LEU A 140 11.96 -4.83 -21.14
CA LEU A 140 13.30 -4.44 -20.69
C LEU A 140 14.20 -5.65 -20.40
N TYR A 141 13.63 -6.73 -19.85
CA TYR A 141 14.35 -7.98 -19.61
C TYR A 141 14.81 -8.62 -20.92
N ASP A 142 13.91 -8.76 -21.90
CA ASP A 142 14.18 -9.36 -23.20
C ASP A 142 15.22 -8.56 -24.00
N LEU A 143 15.14 -7.22 -23.95
CA LEU A 143 16.12 -6.31 -24.55
C LEU A 143 17.53 -6.55 -24.02
N LEU A 144 17.67 -6.83 -22.72
CA LEU A 144 18.95 -7.13 -22.13
C LEU A 144 19.37 -8.59 -22.41
N ASP A 145 18.43 -9.55 -22.36
CA ASP A 145 18.70 -11.00 -22.45
C ASP A 145 19.21 -11.42 -23.82
N GLY A 146 18.75 -10.75 -24.88
CA GLY A 146 19.30 -10.92 -26.23
C GLY A 146 20.80 -10.62 -26.30
N GLU A 147 21.30 -9.65 -25.53
CA GLU A 147 22.73 -9.29 -25.54
C GLU A 147 23.58 -10.24 -24.69
N LEU A 148 23.07 -10.74 -23.57
CA LEU A 148 23.78 -11.74 -22.76
C LEU A 148 23.92 -13.09 -23.48
N LYS A 149 22.97 -13.44 -24.36
CA LYS A 149 23.04 -14.69 -25.15
C LYS A 149 23.96 -14.58 -26.36
N GLU A 150 24.13 -13.39 -26.93
CA GLU A 150 25.07 -13.15 -28.04
C GLU A 150 26.54 -13.03 -27.57
N GLY A 151 26.79 -12.63 -26.32
CA GLY A 151 28.09 -12.75 -25.66
C GLY A 151 28.24 -14.10 -24.97
N GLU A 152 28.91 -15.08 -25.59
CA GLU A 152 29.09 -16.48 -25.15
C GLU A 152 28.87 -16.77 -23.63
N LEU A 153 27.62 -17.03 -23.23
CA LEU A 153 27.31 -17.74 -21.99
C LEU A 153 26.95 -19.18 -22.33
N LYS A 154 27.88 -20.11 -22.05
CA LYS A 154 27.53 -21.54 -22.01
C LYS A 154 26.53 -21.75 -20.87
N GLU A 155 25.30 -22.11 -21.24
CA GLU A 155 24.21 -22.46 -20.34
C GLU A 155 24.66 -23.45 -19.25
N GLY A 156 24.68 -22.98 -18.01
CA GLY A 156 24.49 -23.82 -16.84
C GLY A 156 23.05 -23.68 -16.36
N GLU A 157 22.18 -24.53 -16.91
CA GLU A 157 20.80 -24.85 -16.48
C GLU A 157 20.08 -23.87 -15.52
N LEU A 158 19.34 -22.90 -16.06
CA LEU A 158 18.22 -22.26 -15.35
C LEU A 158 16.91 -22.93 -15.78
N LYS A 159 16.56 -24.05 -15.13
CA LYS A 159 15.21 -24.59 -15.24
C LYS A 159 14.25 -23.79 -14.36
N GLU A 160 13.10 -23.45 -14.92
CA GLU A 160 11.94 -22.91 -14.21
C GLU A 160 11.53 -23.87 -13.07
N GLY A 161 11.61 -23.38 -11.84
CA GLY A 161 11.16 -24.10 -10.65
C GLY A 161 12.31 -24.47 -9.73
N GLU A 162 12.22 -24.01 -8.48
CA GLU A 162 13.14 -24.24 -7.36
C GLU A 162 14.28 -23.23 -7.18
N LEU A 163 13.95 -22.00 -6.78
CA LEU A 163 14.90 -21.14 -6.07
C LEU A 163 14.87 -21.47 -4.58
N LYS A 164 15.70 -22.43 -4.15
CA LYS A 164 16.21 -22.45 -2.76
C LYS A 164 17.51 -21.65 -2.72
N GLU A 165 17.66 -20.85 -1.66
CA GLU A 165 18.89 -20.12 -1.35
C GLU A 165 20.09 -21.07 -1.26
N GLY A 166 21.12 -20.81 -2.07
CA GLY A 166 22.43 -21.45 -1.94
C GLY A 166 23.02 -21.87 -3.28
N GLU A 167 24.14 -21.24 -3.64
CA GLU A 167 25.12 -21.66 -4.64
C GLU A 167 24.79 -21.41 -6.13
N LEU A 168 25.06 -20.19 -6.61
CA LEU A 168 25.48 -19.98 -8.00
C LEU A 168 27.01 -20.01 -8.03
N LYS A 169 27.59 -21.08 -8.59
CA LYS A 169 29.04 -21.22 -8.81
C LYS A 169 29.51 -20.17 -9.82
N GLU A 170 30.57 -19.45 -9.47
CA GLU A 170 31.34 -18.57 -10.35
C GLU A 170 31.94 -19.37 -11.51
N GLY A 171 31.30 -19.33 -12.67
CA GLY A 171 31.96 -19.67 -13.94
C GLY A 171 32.66 -18.44 -14.52
N GLU A 172 33.82 -18.64 -15.14
CA GLU A 172 34.59 -17.60 -15.84
C GLU A 172 33.73 -16.92 -16.92
N LEU A 173 33.29 -15.69 -16.66
CA LEU A 173 32.54 -14.84 -17.59
C LEU A 173 33.52 -14.16 -18.54
N LYS A 174 33.37 -14.37 -19.86
CA LYS A 174 34.08 -13.56 -20.87
C LYS A 174 33.33 -12.23 -21.07
N GLU A 175 34.12 -11.17 -21.27
CA GLU A 175 33.68 -9.77 -21.43
C GLU A 175 32.52 -9.61 -22.44
N GLY A 176 31.33 -9.24 -21.96
CA GLY A 176 30.20 -8.78 -22.76
C GLY A 176 30.00 -7.28 -22.62
N GLU A 177 30.63 -6.47 -23.47
CA GLU A 177 30.27 -5.05 -23.57
C GLU A 177 28.89 -4.90 -24.24
N LEU A 178 27.92 -4.28 -23.54
CA LEU A 178 26.62 -3.90 -24.11
C LEU A 178 26.84 -3.04 -25.36
N LYS A 179 26.26 -3.43 -26.51
CA LYS A 179 26.33 -2.59 -27.72
C LYS A 179 25.73 -1.21 -27.44
N GLU A 180 26.33 -0.16 -28.02
CA GLU A 180 25.95 1.23 -27.72
C GLU A 180 24.47 1.54 -28.02
N GLY A 181 23.92 0.91 -29.07
CA GLY A 181 22.48 0.94 -29.37
C GLY A 181 21.69 0.38 -28.20
N VAL A 182 21.84 -0.90 -27.90
CA VAL A 182 21.03 -1.59 -26.88
C VAL A 182 21.12 -0.92 -25.51
N SER A 183 22.27 -0.35 -25.14
CA SER A 183 22.41 0.45 -23.93
C SER A 183 21.49 1.70 -23.91
N LYS A 184 21.34 2.40 -25.04
CA LYS A 184 20.42 3.55 -25.17
C LYS A 184 18.97 3.11 -25.15
N GLU A 185 18.62 2.02 -25.84
CA GLU A 185 17.26 1.48 -25.83
C GLU A 185 16.85 0.97 -24.43
N ALA A 186 17.70 0.21 -23.75
CA ALA A 186 17.45 -0.26 -22.39
C ALA A 186 17.34 0.90 -21.39
N MET A 187 18.18 1.93 -21.52
CA MET A 187 18.09 3.13 -20.70
C MET A 187 16.75 3.85 -20.92
N LYS A 188 16.30 3.98 -22.17
CA LYS A 188 15.01 4.59 -22.51
C LYS A 188 13.85 3.77 -21.91
N ALA A 189 13.83 2.45 -22.11
CA ALA A 189 12.81 1.56 -21.58
C ALA A 189 12.75 1.61 -20.04
N ALA A 190 13.90 1.66 -19.36
CA ALA A 190 13.97 1.79 -17.90
C ALA A 190 13.37 3.13 -17.41
N TRP A 191 13.60 4.23 -18.12
CA TRP A 191 12.99 5.54 -17.81
C TRP A 191 11.48 5.56 -18.07
N GLU A 192 11.02 4.95 -19.15
CA GLU A 192 9.59 4.81 -19.46
C GLU A 192 8.87 3.97 -18.39
N LEU A 193 9.50 2.87 -17.95
CA LEU A 193 9.02 2.06 -16.83
C LEU A 193 8.95 2.86 -15.53
N HIS A 194 10.00 3.61 -15.18
CA HIS A 194 10.01 4.48 -14.00
C HIS A 194 8.88 5.53 -14.06
N THR A 195 8.67 6.17 -15.21
CA THR A 195 7.61 7.16 -15.41
C THR A 195 6.22 6.53 -15.31
N SER A 196 6.08 5.29 -15.80
CA SER A 196 4.84 4.52 -15.68
C SER A 196 4.51 4.17 -14.23
N LEU A 197 5.51 3.89 -13.41
CA LEU A 197 5.36 3.65 -11.97
C LEU A 197 5.00 4.94 -11.20
N VAL A 198 5.62 6.08 -11.56
CA VAL A 198 5.28 7.39 -10.97
C VAL A 198 3.83 7.76 -11.26
N SER A 199 3.41 7.73 -12.52
CA SER A 199 2.02 8.02 -12.90
C SER A 199 1.04 7.04 -12.26
N MET A 200 1.40 5.76 -12.14
CA MET A 200 0.56 4.80 -11.41
C MET A 200 0.37 5.26 -9.97
N TRP A 201 1.46 5.60 -9.26
CA TRP A 201 1.39 6.07 -7.88
C TRP A 201 0.50 7.32 -7.74
N GLU A 202 0.74 8.34 -8.57
CA GLU A 202 -0.01 9.62 -8.57
C GLU A 202 -1.50 9.43 -8.84
N GLU A 203 -1.86 8.58 -9.80
CA GLU A 203 -3.27 8.24 -10.07
C GLU A 203 -3.93 7.57 -8.87
N GLY A 204 -3.18 6.74 -8.15
CA GLY A 204 -3.70 6.09 -6.96
C GLY A 204 -3.91 7.11 -5.85
N GLU A 205 -2.99 8.05 -5.66
CA GLU A 205 -3.13 9.13 -4.67
C GLU A 205 -4.31 10.05 -5.01
N THR A 206 -4.50 10.35 -6.29
CA THR A 206 -5.63 11.14 -6.78
C THR A 206 -6.96 10.42 -6.51
N LYS A 207 -7.04 9.10 -6.78
CA LYS A 207 -8.22 8.29 -6.47
C LYS A 207 -8.49 8.14 -4.97
N LEU A 208 -7.49 8.43 -4.13
CA LEU A 208 -7.60 8.44 -2.67
C LEU A 208 -7.97 9.81 -2.09
N GLN A 209 -7.94 10.88 -2.90
CA GLN A 209 -8.43 12.19 -2.46
C GLN A 209 -9.93 12.12 -2.19
N GLY A 210 -10.34 12.58 -1.00
CA GLY A 210 -11.73 12.52 -0.54
C GLY A 210 -12.17 11.16 0.03
N TYR A 211 -11.27 10.16 0.12
CA TYR A 211 -11.58 8.83 0.63
C TYR A 211 -10.57 8.39 1.72
N GLU A 212 -10.62 9.00 2.90
CA GLU A 212 -9.69 8.70 4.01
C GLU A 212 -9.74 7.22 4.46
N PHE A 213 -10.93 6.62 4.45
CA PHE A 213 -11.08 5.18 4.73
C PHE A 213 -10.39 4.29 3.68
N LEU A 214 -10.31 4.72 2.40
CA LEU A 214 -9.62 3.94 1.38
C LEU A 214 -8.12 3.96 1.64
N ARG A 215 -7.56 5.09 2.08
CA ARG A 215 -6.13 5.19 2.43
C ARG A 215 -5.74 4.13 3.45
N GLN A 216 -6.53 3.94 4.50
CA GLN A 216 -6.31 2.91 5.52
C GLN A 216 -6.43 1.47 4.99
N ARG A 217 -6.92 1.25 3.77
CA ARG A 217 -7.12 -0.10 3.22
C ARG A 217 -6.17 -0.44 2.10
N VAL A 218 -5.80 0.54 1.27
CA VAL A 218 -5.02 0.30 0.05
C VAL A 218 -3.60 0.84 0.09
N ASN A 219 -3.20 1.49 1.18
CA ASN A 219 -1.90 2.13 1.26
C ASN A 219 -0.71 1.17 1.03
N PHE A 220 -0.82 -0.09 1.46
CA PHE A 220 0.20 -1.11 1.18
C PHE A 220 0.51 -1.27 -0.32
N ILE A 221 -0.47 -0.98 -1.20
CA ILE A 221 -0.30 -1.01 -2.66
C ILE A 221 0.63 0.13 -3.07
N GLN A 222 0.40 1.33 -2.56
CA GLN A 222 1.22 2.51 -2.86
C GLN A 222 2.64 2.39 -2.32
N GLU A 223 2.80 1.83 -1.13
CA GLU A 223 4.11 1.53 -0.55
C GLU A 223 4.88 0.52 -1.42
N ARG A 224 4.22 -0.54 -1.88
CA ARG A 224 4.84 -1.52 -2.79
C ARG A 224 5.24 -0.90 -4.12
N VAL A 225 4.37 -0.10 -4.74
CA VAL A 225 4.71 0.64 -5.98
C VAL A 225 5.94 1.54 -5.78
N THR A 226 6.05 2.21 -4.63
CA THR A 226 7.21 3.04 -4.28
C THR A 226 8.49 2.21 -4.15
N GLY A 227 8.40 1.04 -3.51
CA GLY A 227 9.51 0.09 -3.44
C GLY A 227 10.00 -0.34 -4.83
N TYR A 228 9.10 -0.54 -5.79
CA TYR A 228 9.44 -0.95 -7.16
C TYR A 228 10.13 0.19 -7.90
N ARG A 229 9.62 1.41 -7.74
CA ARG A 229 10.23 2.62 -8.28
C ARG A 229 11.69 2.76 -7.81
N GLY A 230 11.99 2.49 -6.54
CA GLY A 230 13.37 2.49 -6.02
C GLY A 230 14.28 1.45 -6.70
N ARG A 231 13.76 0.25 -6.99
CA ARG A 231 14.51 -0.80 -7.72
C ARG A 231 14.76 -0.40 -9.17
N ILE A 232 13.76 0.13 -9.88
CA ILE A 232 13.93 0.60 -11.26
C ILE A 232 14.88 1.79 -11.33
N TYR A 233 14.84 2.69 -10.35
CA TYR A 233 15.84 3.76 -10.24
C TYR A 233 17.26 3.20 -10.07
N SER A 234 17.41 2.11 -9.30
CA SER A 234 18.68 1.40 -9.17
C SER A 234 19.14 0.78 -10.51
N VAL A 235 18.22 0.23 -11.30
CA VAL A 235 18.50 -0.25 -12.67
C VAL A 235 19.01 0.88 -13.56
N ILE A 236 18.32 2.02 -13.59
CA ILE A 236 18.72 3.21 -14.37
C ILE A 236 20.13 3.66 -13.95
N PHE A 237 20.39 3.74 -12.64
CA PHE A 237 21.69 4.09 -12.11
C PHE A 237 22.79 3.10 -12.57
N LEU A 238 22.55 1.80 -12.45
CA LEU A 238 23.50 0.77 -12.88
C LEU A 238 23.77 0.82 -14.39
N LEU A 239 22.72 0.96 -15.22
CA LEU A 239 22.85 1.12 -16.67
C LEU A 239 23.69 2.34 -17.05
N SER A 240 23.62 3.43 -16.28
CA SER A 240 24.47 4.61 -16.50
C SER A 240 25.96 4.31 -16.26
N LYS A 241 26.27 3.36 -15.37
CA LYS A 241 27.65 2.99 -14.99
C LYS A 241 28.27 1.93 -15.87
N VAL A 242 27.49 1.18 -16.64
CA VAL A 242 28.01 0.17 -17.59
C VAL A 242 29.04 0.78 -18.55
N LYS A 243 28.80 2.01 -19.05
CA LYS A 243 29.70 2.70 -19.99
C LYS A 243 31.00 3.22 -19.37
N GLU A 244 31.04 3.39 -18.06
CA GLU A 244 32.19 3.97 -17.35
C GLU A 244 33.23 2.93 -16.95
N THR A 245 32.87 1.64 -16.94
CA THR A 245 33.74 0.57 -16.42
C THR A 245 34.41 -0.25 -17.50
N ARG A 246 35.71 0.00 -17.72
CA ARG A 246 36.61 -0.87 -18.52
C ARG A 246 36.73 -2.26 -17.85
N GLY A 247 35.91 -3.23 -18.26
CA GLY A 247 36.00 -4.64 -17.84
C GLY A 247 35.15 -5.06 -16.61
N LYS A 248 34.23 -4.22 -16.11
CA LYS A 248 33.25 -4.63 -15.05
C LYS A 248 31.79 -4.61 -15.53
N GLY A 249 31.57 -4.48 -16.84
CA GLY A 249 30.24 -4.38 -17.46
C GLY A 249 29.34 -5.55 -17.11
N ASP A 250 29.87 -6.78 -17.15
CA ASP A 250 29.12 -8.02 -16.90
C ASP A 250 28.58 -8.11 -15.46
N HIS A 251 29.37 -7.69 -14.47
CA HIS A 251 28.94 -7.65 -13.08
C HIS A 251 27.83 -6.62 -12.85
N ILE A 252 27.90 -5.47 -13.54
CA ILE A 252 26.86 -4.43 -13.46
C ILE A 252 25.58 -4.90 -14.16
N LEU A 253 25.71 -5.54 -15.32
CA LEU A 253 24.59 -6.16 -16.03
C LEU A 253 23.91 -7.22 -15.17
N LEU A 254 24.67 -8.15 -14.58
CA LEU A 254 24.13 -9.15 -13.67
C LEU A 254 23.40 -8.50 -12.47
N ALA A 255 23.90 -7.37 -11.97
CA ALA A 255 23.22 -6.61 -10.92
C ALA A 255 21.90 -5.98 -11.43
N VAL A 256 21.86 -5.47 -12.67
CA VAL A 256 20.64 -4.99 -13.32
C VAL A 256 19.60 -6.12 -13.42
N TYR A 257 19.99 -7.30 -13.91
CA TYR A 257 19.11 -8.46 -13.99
C TYR A 257 18.51 -8.84 -12.64
N LYS A 258 19.35 -8.91 -11.60
CA LYS A 258 18.88 -9.18 -10.25
C LYS A 258 17.84 -8.16 -9.78
N GLN A 259 18.03 -6.88 -10.07
CA GLN A 259 17.03 -5.86 -9.71
C GLN A 259 15.73 -5.99 -10.50
N LEU A 260 15.80 -6.34 -11.80
CA LEU A 260 14.62 -6.56 -12.64
C LEU A 260 13.83 -7.79 -12.21
N LEU A 261 14.50 -8.92 -11.94
CA LEU A 261 13.86 -10.14 -11.42
C LEU A 261 13.15 -9.87 -10.10
N LEU A 262 13.83 -9.19 -9.17
CA LEU A 262 13.19 -8.77 -7.93
C LEU A 262 11.97 -7.89 -8.22
N ALA A 263 12.09 -6.85 -9.05
CA ALA A 263 10.95 -5.99 -9.39
C ALA A 263 9.76 -6.78 -9.97
N ARG A 264 10.01 -7.74 -10.86
CA ARG A 264 9.00 -8.64 -11.44
C ARG A 264 8.30 -9.47 -10.38
N ASP A 265 9.03 -10.19 -9.53
CA ASP A 265 8.47 -11.06 -8.49
C ASP A 265 7.60 -10.27 -7.51
N TYR A 266 8.05 -9.06 -7.19
CA TYR A 266 7.32 -8.12 -6.37
C TYR A 266 6.00 -7.67 -7.04
N ILE A 267 6.02 -7.27 -8.31
CA ILE A 267 4.82 -6.89 -9.07
C ILE A 267 3.84 -8.06 -9.13
N HIS A 268 4.32 -9.24 -9.47
CA HIS A 268 3.53 -10.45 -9.54
C HIS A 268 2.86 -10.77 -8.19
N SER A 269 3.63 -10.69 -7.10
CA SER A 269 3.11 -10.84 -5.72
C SER A 269 2.01 -9.83 -5.39
N LEU A 270 2.20 -8.56 -5.80
CA LEU A 270 1.21 -7.51 -5.58
C LEU A 270 -0.06 -7.75 -6.41
N TYR A 271 0.09 -8.10 -7.69
CA TYR A 271 -1.02 -8.42 -8.57
C TYR A 271 -1.88 -9.55 -7.98
N GLN A 272 -1.26 -10.67 -7.60
CA GLN A 272 -1.97 -11.79 -6.97
C GLN A 272 -2.67 -11.38 -5.66
N SER A 273 -2.04 -10.52 -4.85
CA SER A 273 -2.65 -10.02 -3.62
C SER A 273 -3.91 -9.20 -3.90
N ILE A 274 -3.85 -8.33 -4.91
CA ILE A 274 -5.00 -7.50 -5.31
C ILE A 274 -6.08 -8.38 -5.95
N GLU A 275 -5.72 -9.33 -6.81
CA GLU A 275 -6.66 -10.25 -7.44
C GLU A 275 -7.46 -11.05 -6.42
N ARG A 276 -6.78 -11.65 -5.43
CA ARG A 276 -7.46 -12.34 -4.32
C ARG A 276 -8.38 -11.39 -3.55
N ALA A 277 -8.03 -10.12 -3.43
CA ALA A 277 -8.87 -9.13 -2.76
C ALA A 277 -10.09 -8.74 -3.61
N THR A 278 -9.92 -8.59 -4.94
CA THR A 278 -11.00 -8.30 -5.89
C THR A 278 -12.00 -9.46 -5.94
N GLN A 279 -11.54 -10.71 -6.08
CA GLN A 279 -12.41 -11.89 -6.12
C GLN A 279 -13.29 -12.01 -4.86
N ARG A 280 -12.78 -11.63 -3.70
CA ARG A 280 -13.56 -11.60 -2.44
C ARG A 280 -14.64 -10.52 -2.44
N LEU A 281 -14.39 -9.39 -3.11
CA LEU A 281 -15.37 -8.31 -3.20
C LEU A 281 -16.47 -8.59 -4.23
N GLU A 282 -16.23 -9.48 -5.19
CA GLU A 282 -17.20 -9.86 -6.24
C GLU A 282 -18.16 -10.98 -5.80
N GLN A 283 -17.92 -11.63 -4.66
CA GLN A 283 -18.87 -12.60 -4.09
C GLN A 283 -20.15 -11.88 -3.61
N PRO A 284 -21.35 -12.42 -3.91
CA PRO A 284 -22.61 -11.83 -3.47
C PRO A 284 -22.65 -11.73 -1.95
N LEU A 285 -23.25 -10.64 -1.45
CA LEU A 285 -23.48 -10.37 -0.02
C LEU A 285 -24.45 -11.41 0.57
N GLN A 286 -24.02 -12.67 0.70
CA GLN A 286 -24.72 -13.63 1.56
C GLN A 286 -24.52 -13.17 3.00
N GLN A 287 -25.63 -13.00 3.72
CA GLN A 287 -25.71 -12.51 5.10
C GLN A 287 -24.85 -13.27 6.14
N ASN A 288 -24.04 -14.27 5.76
CA ASN A 288 -23.34 -15.12 6.71
C ASN A 288 -21.91 -15.55 6.33
N HIS A 289 -21.28 -15.00 5.28
CA HIS A 289 -19.90 -15.38 4.95
C HIS A 289 -18.90 -14.24 5.06
N LYS A 290 -17.84 -14.54 5.83
CA LYS A 290 -16.72 -13.69 6.22
C LYS A 290 -16.04 -13.09 4.99
N LEU A 291 -16.17 -11.78 4.81
CA LEU A 291 -15.28 -11.03 3.91
C LEU A 291 -13.87 -11.04 4.50
N GLN A 292 -12.97 -11.83 3.89
CA GLN A 292 -11.58 -11.94 4.32
C GLN A 292 -10.76 -10.77 3.74
N ILE A 293 -10.93 -9.57 4.29
CA ILE A 293 -10.01 -8.47 3.99
C ILE A 293 -8.87 -8.53 5.00
N CYS A 294 -7.69 -8.98 4.55
CA CYS A 294 -6.47 -8.77 5.33
C CYS A 294 -6.23 -7.27 5.42
N ARG A 295 -6.30 -6.72 6.64
CA ARG A 295 -5.63 -5.47 6.94
C ARG A 295 -4.13 -5.75 6.76
N PRO A 296 -3.42 -5.04 5.87
CA PRO A 296 -1.97 -5.00 5.94
C PRO A 296 -1.58 -4.39 7.28
N ASP A 297 -0.43 -4.78 7.81
CA ASP A 297 0.22 -4.09 8.92
C ASP A 297 0.54 -2.65 8.47
N ILE A 298 -0.40 -1.73 8.69
CA ILE A 298 -0.13 -0.30 8.53
C ILE A 298 0.64 0.14 9.79
N TYR A 299 1.43 1.20 9.66
CA TYR A 299 1.87 2.10 10.75
C TYR A 299 3.34 2.05 11.18
N GLN A 300 4.28 1.69 10.31
CA GLN A 300 5.67 2.14 10.53
C GLN A 300 6.11 3.16 9.47
N LEU A 301 5.95 2.85 8.18
CA LEU A 301 6.36 3.77 7.12
C LEU A 301 5.43 4.98 7.00
N TYR A 302 4.11 4.79 7.14
CA TYR A 302 3.14 5.89 7.03
C TYR A 302 3.24 6.92 8.15
N CYS A 303 3.51 6.49 9.38
CA CYS A 303 3.75 7.40 10.50
C CYS A 303 5.09 8.13 10.33
N LEU A 304 6.15 7.46 9.86
CA LEU A 304 7.43 8.11 9.59
C LEU A 304 7.33 9.09 8.41
N CYS A 305 6.70 8.69 7.31
CA CYS A 305 6.55 9.52 6.11
C CYS A 305 5.61 10.70 6.35
N ALA A 306 4.49 10.53 7.04
CA ALA A 306 3.62 11.65 7.40
C ALA A 306 4.31 12.62 8.38
N SER A 307 5.10 12.12 9.33
CA SER A 307 5.91 12.98 10.22
C SER A 307 7.00 13.71 9.44
N LEU A 308 7.67 13.05 8.50
CA LEU A 308 8.69 13.66 7.65
C LEU A 308 8.08 14.66 6.66
N PHE A 309 6.92 14.39 6.08
CA PHE A 309 6.23 15.31 5.15
C PHE A 309 5.64 16.52 5.86
N LEU A 310 5.01 16.34 7.03
CA LEU A 310 4.52 17.45 7.85
C LEU A 310 5.66 18.34 8.39
N HIS A 311 6.85 17.77 8.62
CA HIS A 311 8.04 18.57 8.95
C HIS A 311 8.77 19.15 7.71
N TYR A 312 8.56 18.65 6.50
CA TYR A 312 9.19 19.22 5.29
C TYR A 312 8.48 20.47 4.76
N VAL A 313 7.24 20.72 5.20
CA VAL A 313 6.52 21.98 4.92
C VAL A 313 7.07 23.17 5.74
N GLU A 314 7.97 22.92 6.70
CA GLU A 314 8.74 23.96 7.40
C GLU A 314 10.21 24.06 6.91
N SER A 315 10.51 23.61 5.68
CA SER A 315 11.83 23.84 5.07
C SER A 315 11.82 25.17 4.29
N PRO A 316 12.68 26.17 4.61
CA PRO A 316 12.71 27.50 3.95
C PRO A 316 13.04 27.48 2.44
N VAL A 317 13.22 26.31 1.85
CA VAL A 317 13.78 26.12 0.51
C VAL A 317 12.74 26.34 -0.61
N LEU A 318 11.47 26.64 -0.28
CA LEU A 318 10.44 27.01 -1.26
C LEU A 318 10.06 28.51 -1.25
N GLU A 319 10.63 29.35 -0.38
CA GLU A 319 10.38 30.81 -0.45
C GLU A 319 11.18 31.51 -1.56
N ASP A 320 12.22 30.88 -2.12
CA ASP A 320 13.11 31.49 -3.12
C ASP A 320 12.62 31.38 -4.58
N ARG A 321 11.35 31.01 -4.81
CA ARG A 321 10.73 31.07 -6.15
C ARG A 321 9.56 32.06 -6.27
N GLN A 322 9.35 32.90 -5.25
CA GLN A 322 8.39 34.01 -5.31
C GLN A 322 8.96 35.33 -4.77
N ARG A 323 10.23 35.62 -5.04
CA ARG A 323 10.79 36.99 -4.94
C ARG A 323 11.39 37.44 -6.25
#